data_AF-D7E647-F1
#
_entry.id   AF-D7E647-F1
#
_cell.length_a   1.000
_cell.length_b   1.000
_cell.length_c   1.000
_cell.angle_alpha   90.00
_cell.angle_beta   90.00
_cell.angle_gamma   90.00
#
_symmetry.space_group_name_H-M   'P 1'
#
loop_
_entity.id
_entity.type
_entity.pdbx_description
1 polymer ?
#
loop_
_entity_poly.entity_id
_entity_poly.type
_entity_poly.pdbx_seq_one_letter_code
_entity_poly.pdbx_strand_id
1 'polypeptide(L)'
;MIRLENMLPKALLTGVLKMVDLDGPEKTLKWLEDIGKDLAEIEGAGFEGGRDDNILYLPICPFGGELIEFIEIYGEQPAQFKQVIEVSDKKRDNSDNPWDYPALSNILGVLHYSYVKRRAEMAGFKIFNLGCRSPMKDYDYIAYNEQAIEKVNMTREEVDKYLEKAYCVFKIEPANTE
;
A
#
# COMPACT_ATOMS: atom_id res chain seq x y z
N MET A 1 26.81 -4.85 -16.17
CA MET A 1 26.69 -5.89 -15.13
C MET A 1 25.27 -6.41 -15.16
N ILE A 2 25.04 -7.64 -15.59
CA ILE A 2 23.69 -8.22 -15.63
C ILE A 2 23.35 -8.63 -14.19
N ARG A 3 22.58 -7.80 -13.48
CA ARG A 3 22.14 -8.08 -12.11
C ARG A 3 20.88 -8.93 -12.14
N LEU A 4 21.05 -10.26 -12.17
CA LEU A 4 19.94 -11.22 -12.08
C LEU A 4 19.19 -11.10 -10.75
N GLU A 5 19.85 -10.62 -9.70
CA GLU A 5 19.31 -10.48 -8.33
C GLU A 5 18.04 -9.61 -8.27
N ASN A 6 17.90 -8.62 -9.16
CA ASN A 6 16.74 -7.72 -9.17
C ASN A 6 15.76 -8.05 -10.31
N MET A 7 15.90 -9.20 -10.97
CA MET A 7 15.06 -9.57 -12.11
C MET A 7 13.59 -9.73 -11.71
N LEU A 8 13.30 -10.36 -10.56
CA LEU A 8 11.92 -10.62 -10.14
C LEU A 8 11.14 -9.33 -9.81
N PRO A 9 11.65 -8.41 -8.96
CA PRO A 9 10.95 -7.15 -8.71
C PRO A 9 10.79 -6.30 -9.98
N LYS A 10 11.82 -6.25 -10.84
CA LYS A 10 11.76 -5.53 -12.12
C LYS A 10 10.77 -6.18 -13.09
N ALA A 11 10.66 -7.50 -13.11
CA ALA A 11 9.67 -8.22 -13.90
C ALA A 11 8.25 -7.93 -13.41
N LEU A 12 8.02 -7.87 -12.09
CA LEU A 12 6.73 -7.47 -11.53
C LEU A 12 6.38 -6.04 -11.94
N LEU A 13 7.28 -5.07 -11.73
CA LEU A 13 7.06 -3.67 -12.10
C LEU A 13 6.83 -3.49 -13.60
N THR A 14 7.61 -4.17 -14.44
CA THR A 14 7.39 -4.20 -15.91
C THR A 14 6.05 -4.84 -16.25
N GLY A 15 5.68 -5.90 -15.54
CA GLY A 15 4.40 -6.58 -15.67
C GLY A 15 3.22 -5.64 -15.39
N VAL A 16 3.31 -4.79 -14.35
CA VAL A 16 2.31 -3.75 -14.08
C VAL A 16 2.14 -2.83 -15.28
N LEU A 17 3.24 -2.32 -15.86
CA LEU A 17 3.17 -1.45 -17.05
C LEU A 17 2.42 -2.14 -18.19
N LYS A 18 2.80 -3.39 -18.49
CA LYS A 18 2.18 -4.19 -19.55
C LYS A 18 0.71 -4.49 -19.29
N MET A 19 0.34 -4.78 -18.04
CA MET A 19 -1.05 -5.02 -17.67
C MET A 19 -1.91 -3.76 -17.86
N VAL A 20 -1.40 -2.59 -17.51
CA VAL A 20 -2.12 -1.33 -17.76
C VAL A 20 -2.29 -1.10 -19.26
N ASP A 21 -1.24 -1.30 -20.06
CA ASP A 21 -1.30 -1.10 -21.51
C ASP A 21 -2.27 -2.08 -22.21
N LEU A 22 -2.38 -3.32 -21.71
CA LEU A 22 -3.21 -4.38 -22.33
C LEU A 22 -4.66 -4.36 -21.85
N ASP A 23 -4.87 -4.19 -20.54
CA ASP A 23 -6.14 -4.47 -19.86
C ASP A 23 -6.68 -3.26 -19.09
N GLY A 24 -5.91 -2.17 -19.02
CA GLY A 24 -6.28 -0.93 -18.35
C GLY A 24 -5.99 -0.91 -16.84
N PRO A 25 -6.04 0.28 -16.23
CA PRO A 25 -5.65 0.48 -14.84
C PRO A 25 -6.61 -0.18 -13.83
N GLU A 26 -7.90 -0.31 -14.15
CA GLU A 26 -8.90 -0.95 -13.27
C GLU A 26 -8.65 -2.44 -13.09
N LYS A 27 -8.41 -3.16 -14.19
CA LYS A 27 -8.07 -4.58 -14.13
C LYS A 27 -6.70 -4.80 -13.50
N THR A 28 -5.76 -3.89 -13.74
CA THR A 28 -4.43 -3.94 -13.13
C THR A 28 -4.48 -3.72 -11.62
N LEU A 29 -5.31 -2.79 -11.14
CA LEU A 29 -5.57 -2.59 -9.72
C LEU A 29 -6.05 -3.90 -9.08
N LYS A 30 -7.10 -4.49 -9.66
CA LYS A 30 -7.65 -5.77 -9.18
C LYS A 30 -6.61 -6.89 -9.20
N TRP A 31 -5.80 -6.97 -10.25
CA TRP A 31 -4.74 -7.98 -10.37
C TRP A 31 -3.69 -7.85 -9.25
N LEU A 32 -3.28 -6.62 -8.91
CA LEU A 32 -2.37 -6.37 -7.78
C LEU A 32 -3.01 -6.69 -6.42
N GLU A 33 -4.30 -6.38 -6.24
CA GLU A 33 -5.04 -6.73 -5.03
C GLU A 33 -5.14 -8.25 -4.85
N ASP A 34 -5.45 -8.97 -5.93
CA ASP A 34 -5.58 -10.42 -5.93
C ASP A 34 -4.23 -11.09 -5.63
N ILE A 35 -3.12 -10.62 -6.22
CA ILE A 35 -1.76 -11.09 -5.86
C ILE A 35 -1.49 -10.88 -4.36
N GLY A 36 -1.79 -9.69 -3.82
CA GLY A 36 -1.57 -9.39 -2.40
C GLY A 36 -2.34 -10.34 -1.48
N LYS A 37 -3.60 -10.65 -1.83
CA LYS A 37 -4.42 -11.62 -1.09
C LYS A 37 -3.88 -13.03 -1.20
N ASP A 38 -3.49 -13.48 -2.39
CA ASP A 38 -2.93 -14.82 -2.59
C ASP A 38 -1.63 -15.02 -1.79
N LEU A 39 -0.76 -13.99 -1.75
CA LEU A 39 0.43 -14.00 -0.89
C LEU A 39 0.07 -14.10 0.59
N ALA A 40 -0.97 -13.39 1.04
CA ALA A 40 -1.43 -13.46 2.43
C ALA A 40 -1.97 -14.85 2.80
N GLU A 41 -2.66 -15.54 1.89
CA GLU A 41 -3.12 -16.91 2.10
C GLU A 41 -1.95 -17.90 2.23
N ILE A 42 -0.89 -17.70 1.46
CA ILE A 42 0.34 -18.51 1.53
C ILE A 42 1.04 -18.31 2.88
N GLU A 43 1.15 -17.06 3.35
CA GLU A 43 1.88 -16.71 4.58
C GLU A 43 1.05 -16.90 5.86
N GLY A 44 -0.27 -16.95 5.76
CA GLY A 44 -1.21 -17.17 6.86
C GLY A 44 -1.54 -15.92 7.68
N ALA A 45 -2.42 -16.09 8.68
CA ALA A 45 -2.90 -14.99 9.53
C ALA A 45 -1.77 -14.28 10.30
N GLY A 46 -1.85 -12.95 10.45
CA GLY A 46 -0.87 -12.22 11.27
C GLY A 46 -0.74 -10.73 10.95
N PHE A 47 0.28 -10.12 11.54
CA PHE A 47 0.69 -8.74 11.33
C PHE A 47 2.20 -8.67 11.14
N GLU A 48 2.66 -7.73 10.32
CA GLU A 48 4.09 -7.44 10.12
C GLU A 48 4.37 -5.99 10.44
N GLY A 49 5.53 -5.74 11.07
CA GLY A 49 5.97 -4.38 11.42
C GLY A 49 6.12 -4.15 12.92
N GLY A 50 6.35 -2.89 13.26
CA GLY A 50 6.31 -2.42 14.64
C GLY A 50 4.87 -2.24 15.09
N ARG A 51 4.61 -2.50 16.37
CA ARG A 51 3.28 -2.40 16.96
C ARG A 51 3.32 -1.60 18.26
N ASP A 52 2.34 -0.74 18.41
CA ASP A 52 2.10 0.07 19.61
C ASP A 52 0.60 -0.01 19.92
N ASP A 53 0.23 -0.85 20.89
CA ASP A 53 -1.15 -1.24 21.18
C ASP A 53 -1.95 -1.71 19.94
N ASN A 54 -2.84 -0.84 19.46
CA ASN A 54 -3.69 -1.05 18.28
C ASN A 54 -3.21 -0.29 17.05
N ILE A 55 -1.99 0.25 17.07
CA ILE A 55 -1.32 0.85 15.93
C ILE A 55 -0.29 -0.13 15.37
N LEU A 56 -0.38 -0.39 14.08
CA LEU A 56 0.63 -1.10 13.30
C LEU A 56 1.38 -0.09 12.44
N TYR A 57 2.71 -0.14 12.44
CA TYR A 57 3.51 0.71 11.59
C TYR A 57 4.67 -0.06 10.95
N LEU A 58 4.99 0.30 9.72
CA LEU A 58 6.06 -0.36 8.97
C LEU A 58 7.29 0.53 8.87
N PRO A 59 8.39 0.21 9.56
CA PRO A 59 9.61 1.03 9.52
C PRO A 59 10.32 0.98 8.16
N ILE A 60 9.96 0.02 7.31
CA ILE A 60 10.54 -0.20 5.98
C ILE A 60 9.39 -0.18 4.96
N CYS A 61 9.58 0.50 3.84
CA CYS A 61 8.70 0.37 2.68
C CYS A 61 9.06 -0.93 1.95
N PRO A 62 8.16 -1.93 1.89
CA PRO A 62 8.40 -3.10 1.06
C PRO A 62 8.65 -2.66 -0.38
N PHE A 63 9.68 -3.22 -1.01
CA PHE A 63 10.09 -2.92 -2.38
C PHE A 63 10.49 -1.46 -2.67
N GLY A 64 10.73 -0.65 -1.64
CA GLY A 64 11.07 0.77 -1.82
C GLY A 64 12.35 0.97 -2.62
N GLY A 65 13.39 0.15 -2.36
CA GLY A 65 14.66 0.23 -3.09
C GLY A 65 14.51 -0.19 -4.56
N GLU A 66 13.75 -1.25 -4.82
CA GLU A 66 13.47 -1.76 -6.16
C GLU A 66 12.65 -0.77 -6.99
N LEU A 67 11.68 -0.10 -6.36
CA LEU A 67 10.90 0.96 -7.01
C LEU A 67 11.78 2.16 -7.38
N ILE A 68 12.65 2.60 -6.47
CA ILE A 68 13.59 3.70 -6.73
C ILE A 68 14.50 3.32 -7.92
N GLU A 69 15.15 2.16 -7.87
CA GLU A 69 16.04 1.70 -8.95
C GLU A 69 15.28 1.57 -10.28
N PHE A 70 14.04 1.09 -10.25
CA PHE A 70 13.22 0.99 -11.45
C PHE A 70 12.91 2.37 -12.05
N ILE A 71 12.53 3.35 -11.23
CA ILE A 71 12.26 4.72 -11.70
C ILE A 71 13.54 5.36 -12.26
N GLU A 72 14.70 5.16 -11.61
CA GLU A 72 15.99 5.64 -12.11
C GLU A 72 16.33 5.08 -13.51
N ILE A 73 16.00 3.80 -13.78
CA ILE A 73 16.22 3.19 -15.11
C ILE A 73 15.37 3.85 -16.19
N TYR A 74 14.13 4.23 -15.87
CA TYR A 74 13.20 4.86 -16.82
C TYR A 74 13.40 6.38 -16.91
N GLY A 75 14.15 6.99 -16.00
CA GLY A 75 14.39 8.43 -15.94
C GLY A 75 13.20 9.24 -15.39
N GLU A 76 11.99 8.68 -15.41
CA GLU A 76 10.78 9.24 -14.82
C GLU A 76 9.87 8.14 -14.29
N GLN A 77 8.92 8.51 -13.41
CA GLN A 77 7.89 7.58 -12.96
C GLN A 77 6.93 7.26 -14.12
N PRO A 78 6.76 5.98 -14.49
CA PRO A 78 5.83 5.61 -15.56
C PRO A 78 4.40 6.06 -15.27
N ALA A 79 3.74 6.66 -16.27
CA ALA A 79 2.38 7.18 -16.14
C ALA A 79 1.37 6.08 -15.73
N GLN A 80 1.59 4.84 -16.14
CA GLN A 80 0.77 3.67 -15.80
C GLN A 80 0.65 3.46 -14.28
N PHE A 81 1.73 3.69 -13.53
CA PHE A 81 1.69 3.57 -12.06
C PHE A 81 0.71 4.57 -11.45
N LYS A 82 0.74 5.81 -11.95
CA LYS A 82 -0.16 6.87 -11.49
C LYS A 82 -1.61 6.55 -11.85
N GLN A 83 -1.87 6.06 -13.06
CA GLN A 83 -3.22 5.70 -13.50
C GLN A 83 -3.89 4.67 -12.58
N VAL A 84 -3.14 3.66 -12.11
CA VAL A 84 -3.68 2.65 -11.18
C VAL A 84 -4.00 3.24 -9.82
N ILE A 85 -3.13 4.12 -9.28
CA ILE A 85 -3.37 4.82 -8.02
C ILE A 85 -4.62 5.71 -8.14
N GLU A 86 -4.75 6.48 -9.23
CA GLU A 86 -5.90 7.34 -9.49
C GLU A 86 -7.21 6.55 -9.57
N VAL A 87 -7.20 5.30 -10.08
CA VAL A 87 -8.37 4.43 -10.03
C VAL A 87 -8.72 4.04 -8.59
N SER A 88 -7.73 3.69 -7.77
CA SER A 88 -7.96 3.37 -6.35
C SER A 88 -8.56 4.56 -5.60
N ASP A 89 -8.01 5.77 -5.82
CA ASP A 89 -8.54 7.00 -5.22
C ASP A 89 -9.98 7.28 -5.66
N LYS A 90 -10.27 7.14 -6.96
CA LYS A 90 -11.65 7.28 -7.46
C LYS A 90 -12.61 6.26 -6.85
N LYS A 91 -12.18 5.02 -6.63
CA LYS A 91 -13.01 4.01 -5.96
C LYS A 91 -13.25 4.38 -4.50
N ARG A 92 -12.24 4.87 -3.78
CA ARG A 92 -12.39 5.40 -2.42
C ARG A 92 -13.42 6.53 -2.39
N ASP A 93 -13.23 7.55 -3.24
CA ASP A 93 -14.02 8.77 -3.21
C ASP A 93 -15.50 8.54 -3.58
N ASN A 94 -15.80 7.46 -4.32
CA ASN A 94 -17.16 7.05 -4.68
C ASN A 94 -17.75 5.92 -3.81
N SER A 95 -17.03 5.51 -2.74
CA SER A 95 -17.47 4.43 -1.84
C SER A 95 -18.31 4.97 -0.68
N ASP A 96 -19.28 4.20 -0.21
CA ASP A 96 -19.98 4.46 1.06
C ASP A 96 -19.07 4.22 2.28
N ASN A 97 -17.96 3.49 2.09
CA ASN A 97 -16.97 3.18 3.11
C ASN A 97 -15.55 3.60 2.66
N PRO A 98 -15.27 4.92 2.51
CA PRO A 98 -13.98 5.41 2.02
C PRO A 98 -12.80 5.08 2.96
N TRP A 99 -13.06 4.91 4.25
CA TRP A 99 -12.06 4.49 5.24
C TRP A 99 -11.51 3.08 5.01
N ASP A 100 -12.18 2.25 4.19
CA ASP A 100 -11.77 0.87 3.90
C ASP A 100 -10.79 0.75 2.71
N TYR A 101 -10.35 1.89 2.17
CA TYR A 101 -9.38 1.99 1.07
C TYR A 101 -8.01 2.45 1.58
N PRO A 102 -6.92 2.11 0.87
CA PRO A 102 -5.58 2.53 1.28
C PRO A 102 -5.28 4.00 0.93
N ALA A 103 -4.42 4.62 1.74
CA ALA A 103 -3.62 5.76 1.34
C ALA A 103 -2.39 5.25 0.55
N LEU A 104 -2.27 5.64 -0.72
CA LEU A 104 -1.25 5.14 -1.63
C LEU A 104 -0.23 6.22 -1.96
N SER A 105 1.02 6.06 -1.51
CA SER A 105 2.13 6.90 -1.96
C SER A 105 2.80 6.38 -3.25
N ASN A 106 2.60 5.11 -3.57
CA ASN A 106 3.16 4.45 -4.74
C ASN A 106 2.37 3.19 -5.12
N ILE A 107 2.66 2.65 -6.31
CA ILE A 107 1.91 1.54 -6.92
C ILE A 107 1.97 0.24 -6.10
N LEU A 108 3.11 -0.05 -5.46
CA LEU A 108 3.28 -1.27 -4.68
C LEU A 108 2.50 -1.22 -3.36
N GLY A 109 2.06 -0.03 -2.95
CA GLY A 109 1.12 0.14 -1.84
C GLY A 109 -0.20 -0.62 -2.03
N VAL A 110 -0.67 -0.82 -3.27
CA VAL A 110 -1.88 -1.60 -3.57
C VAL A 110 -1.70 -3.06 -3.13
N LEU A 111 -0.62 -3.68 -3.62
CA LEU A 111 -0.29 -5.07 -3.34
C LEU A 111 -0.07 -5.25 -1.84
N HIS A 112 0.75 -4.38 -1.26
CA HIS A 112 1.12 -4.46 0.15
C HIS A 112 -0.09 -4.23 1.08
N TYR A 113 -0.97 -3.25 0.80
CA TYR A 113 -2.19 -3.06 1.58
C TYR A 113 -3.09 -4.30 1.53
N SER A 114 -3.31 -4.86 0.33
CA SER A 114 -4.16 -6.03 0.15
C SER A 114 -3.63 -7.24 0.90
N TYR A 115 -2.29 -7.41 0.89
CA TYR A 115 -1.59 -8.41 1.69
C TYR A 115 -1.83 -8.23 3.20
N VAL A 116 -1.51 -7.06 3.76
CA VAL A 116 -1.65 -6.81 5.21
C VAL A 116 -3.11 -6.90 5.66
N LYS A 117 -4.04 -6.36 4.86
CA LYS A 117 -5.49 -6.41 5.14
C LYS A 117 -5.96 -7.85 5.22
N ARG A 118 -5.60 -8.68 4.24
CA ARG A 118 -6.04 -10.08 4.22
C ARG A 118 -5.47 -10.87 5.40
N ARG A 119 -4.19 -10.67 5.75
CA ARG A 119 -3.59 -11.33 6.92
C ARG A 119 -4.28 -10.92 8.23
N ALA A 120 -4.66 -9.66 8.37
CA ALA A 120 -5.38 -9.16 9.54
C ALA A 120 -6.80 -9.73 9.62
N GLU A 121 -7.52 -9.80 8.50
CA GLU A 121 -8.86 -10.42 8.43
C GLU A 121 -8.82 -11.88 8.87
N MET A 122 -7.85 -12.65 8.38
CA MET A 122 -7.65 -14.04 8.78
C MET A 122 -7.32 -14.18 10.28
N ALA A 123 -6.74 -13.15 10.89
CA ALA A 123 -6.49 -13.08 12.32
C ALA A 123 -7.70 -12.58 13.15
N GLY A 124 -8.82 -12.25 12.51
CA GLY A 124 -10.03 -11.76 13.18
C GLY A 124 -10.03 -10.25 13.45
N PHE A 125 -9.26 -9.47 12.68
CA PHE A 125 -9.15 -8.02 12.83
C PHE A 125 -9.50 -7.28 11.55
N LYS A 126 -9.99 -6.05 11.70
CA LYS A 126 -10.05 -5.04 10.64
C LYS A 126 -8.85 -4.10 10.78
N ILE A 127 -8.37 -3.59 9.66
CA ILE A 127 -7.33 -2.57 9.64
C ILE A 127 -7.77 -1.35 8.82
N PHE A 128 -7.35 -0.18 9.29
CA PHE A 128 -7.58 1.09 8.61
C PHE A 128 -6.22 1.68 8.28
N ASN A 129 -5.90 1.87 7.01
CA ASN A 129 -4.65 2.51 6.62
C ASN A 129 -4.79 4.02 6.81
N LEU A 130 -4.00 4.59 7.72
CA LEU A 130 -4.12 6.00 8.12
C LEU A 130 -3.25 6.89 7.23
N GLY A 131 -2.07 6.39 6.86
CA GLY A 131 -1.17 7.12 5.98
C GLY A 131 -0.03 6.26 5.46
N CYS A 132 0.59 6.78 4.41
CA CYS A 132 1.70 6.15 3.71
C CYS A 132 2.68 7.21 3.21
N ARG A 133 3.95 7.13 3.62
CA ARG A 133 5.04 7.97 3.15
C ARG A 133 5.67 7.39 1.91
N SER A 134 6.06 8.24 0.96
CA SER A 134 6.80 7.83 -0.23
C SER A 134 8.21 7.35 0.13
N PRO A 135 8.72 6.26 -0.49
CA PRO A 135 10.14 5.89 -0.38
C PRO A 135 11.08 6.81 -1.18
N MET A 136 10.54 7.66 -2.08
CA MET A 136 11.33 8.50 -2.97
C MET A 136 11.97 9.67 -2.19
N LYS A 137 13.31 9.68 -2.12
CA LYS A 137 14.07 10.65 -1.30
C LYS A 137 13.86 12.11 -1.68
N ASP A 138 13.63 12.39 -2.96
CA ASP A 138 13.44 13.76 -3.45
C ASP A 138 11.99 14.26 -3.32
N TYR A 139 11.10 13.41 -2.79
CA TYR A 139 9.67 13.70 -2.66
C TYR A 139 9.19 13.29 -1.27
N ASP A 140 9.28 14.22 -0.31
CA ASP A 140 8.72 14.06 1.04
C ASP A 140 7.19 14.20 0.97
N TYR A 141 6.58 13.17 0.39
CA TYR A 141 5.15 13.08 0.19
C TYR A 141 4.56 12.01 1.08
N ILE A 142 3.50 12.41 1.77
CA ILE A 142 2.69 11.53 2.60
C ILE A 142 1.28 11.55 2.02
N ALA A 143 0.81 10.36 1.64
CA ALA A 143 -0.60 10.12 1.37
C ALA A 143 -1.30 9.84 2.70
N TYR A 144 -2.37 10.55 3.00
CA TYR A 144 -3.23 10.29 4.16
C TYR A 144 -4.59 9.77 3.69
N ASN A 145 -5.21 8.92 4.51
CA ASN A 145 -6.63 8.62 4.38
C ASN A 145 -7.37 9.33 5.52
N GLU A 146 -7.79 10.57 5.27
CA GLU A 146 -8.47 11.41 6.27
C GLU A 146 -9.74 10.74 6.80
N GLN A 147 -10.49 10.07 5.92
CA GLN A 147 -11.71 9.37 6.30
C GLN A 147 -11.42 8.20 7.25
N ALA A 148 -10.31 7.49 7.07
CA ALA A 148 -9.88 6.45 8.00
C ALA A 148 -9.42 7.04 9.34
N ILE A 149 -8.65 8.14 9.31
CA ILE A 149 -8.18 8.84 10.52
C ILE A 149 -9.37 9.31 11.36
N GLU A 150 -10.34 9.97 10.73
CA GLU A 150 -11.59 10.39 11.38
C GLU A 150 -12.38 9.20 11.91
N LYS A 151 -12.52 8.13 11.11
CA LYS A 151 -13.27 6.92 11.49
C LYS A 151 -12.76 6.27 12.77
N VAL A 152 -11.44 6.29 12.99
CA VAL A 152 -10.80 5.69 14.18
C VAL A 152 -10.53 6.70 15.30
N ASN A 153 -11.10 7.91 15.21
CA ASN A 153 -10.96 9.00 16.17
C ASN A 153 -9.49 9.34 16.48
N MET A 154 -8.66 9.40 15.45
CA MET A 154 -7.27 9.86 15.56
C MET A 154 -7.12 11.24 14.92
N THR A 155 -6.05 11.93 15.28
CA THR A 155 -5.62 13.17 14.64
C THR A 155 -4.49 12.91 13.67
N ARG A 156 -4.34 13.78 12.67
CA ARG A 156 -3.19 13.71 11.75
C ARG A 156 -1.86 13.83 12.50
N GLU A 157 -1.78 14.66 13.53
CA GLU A 157 -0.58 14.83 14.38
C GLU A 157 -0.18 13.52 15.09
N GLU A 158 -1.14 12.69 15.49
CA GLU A 158 -0.85 11.37 16.06
C GLU A 158 -0.31 10.40 15.00
N VAL A 159 -0.86 10.44 13.78
CA VAL A 159 -0.37 9.63 12.66
C VAL A 159 1.05 10.06 12.26
N ASP A 160 1.32 11.36 12.24
CA ASP A 160 2.62 11.92 11.87
C ASP A 160 3.75 11.42 12.78
N LYS A 161 3.51 11.32 14.09
CA LYS A 161 4.49 10.75 15.05
C LYS A 161 4.95 9.34 14.67
N TYR A 162 4.07 8.54 14.05
CA TYR A 162 4.45 7.23 13.54
C TYR A 162 5.17 7.34 12.19
N LEU A 163 4.69 8.20 11.28
CA LEU A 163 5.26 8.39 9.95
C LEU A 163 6.65 9.05 9.95
N GLU A 164 7.06 9.72 11.03
CA GLU A 164 8.46 10.16 11.22
C GLU A 164 9.44 8.97 11.10
N LYS A 165 9.06 7.82 11.66
CA LYS A 165 9.89 6.60 11.73
C LYS A 165 9.37 5.44 10.86
N ALA A 166 8.29 5.63 10.11
CA ALA A 166 7.62 4.57 9.36
C ALA A 166 7.19 5.03 7.96
N TYR A 167 6.92 4.05 7.09
CA TYR A 167 6.41 4.27 5.74
C TYR A 167 4.91 4.04 5.63
N CYS A 168 4.31 3.21 6.48
CA CYS A 168 2.87 2.99 6.49
C CYS A 168 2.40 2.87 7.93
N VAL A 169 1.21 3.38 8.21
CA VAL A 169 0.57 3.31 9.53
C VAL A 169 -0.87 2.81 9.38
N PHE A 170 -1.26 1.91 10.28
CA PHE A 170 -2.59 1.34 10.33
C PHE A 170 -3.14 1.37 11.75
N LYS A 171 -4.45 1.56 11.89
CA LYS A 171 -5.20 1.19 13.09
C LYS A 171 -5.69 -0.24 12.95
N ILE A 172 -5.60 -1.02 14.01
CA ILE A 172 -6.15 -2.37 14.12
C ILE A 172 -7.37 -2.33 15.05
N GLU A 173 -8.48 -2.93 14.61
CA GLU A 173 -9.67 -3.13 15.45
C GLU A 173 -10.14 -4.59 15.38
N PRO A 174 -10.72 -5.16 16.44
CA PRO A 174 -11.35 -6.47 16.37
C PRO A 174 -12.46 -6.47 15.29
N ALA A 175 -12.60 -7.56 14.54
CA ALA A 175 -13.63 -7.63 13.50
C ALA A 175 -15.08 -7.66 14.07
N ASN A 176 -15.24 -7.91 15.38
CA ASN A 176 -16.51 -8.18 16.07
C ASN A 176 -17.01 -7.03 16.96
N THR A 177 -16.85 -5.77 16.55
CA THR A 177 -17.53 -4.64 17.19
C THR A 177 -18.57 -4.05 16.25
N GLU A 178 -19.72 -4.73 16.18
CA GLU A 178 -21.05 -4.16 15.91
C GLU A 178 -21.96 -4.49 17.09
#